data_AF-A0A5A8A862-F1
#
_entry.id   AF-A0A5A8A862-F1
#
_cell.length_a   1.000
_cell.length_b   1.000
_cell.length_c   1.000
_cell.angle_alpha   90.00
_cell.angle_beta   90.00
_cell.angle_gamma   90.00
#
_symmetry.space_group_name_H-M   'P 1'
#
loop_
_entity.id
_entity.type
_entity.pdbx_description
1 polymer ?
#
loop_
_entity_poly.entity_id
_entity_poly.type
_entity_poly.pdbx_seq_one_letter_code
_entity_poly.pdbx_strand_id
1 'polypeptide(L)'
;LAKARGLSDFAADPAGTFIFRFEPASVVRRLSPGSRLLGTPLVPVVYRINMRDPNSLFVSQAFRMRNRDLIYVSNAPFTEVQKALTVFSGVTGPVASAATAYGYAK
;
A
#
# COMPACT_ATOMS: atom_id res chain seq x y z
N LEU A 1 10.20 -6.39 17.03
CA LEU A 1 10.06 -6.08 15.59
C LEU A 1 10.94 -4.88 15.26
N ALA A 2 12.26 -5.08 15.14
CA ALA A 2 13.19 -4.00 14.80
C ALA A 2 14.51 -4.62 14.31
N LYS A 3 14.46 -5.25 13.12
CA LYS A 3 15.67 -5.63 12.39
C LYS A 3 15.42 -5.93 10.91
N ALA A 4 14.63 -5.09 10.23
CA ALA A 4 14.65 -5.05 8.78
C ALA A 4 15.76 -4.08 8.36
N ARG A 5 16.97 -4.62 8.18
CA ARG A 5 18.07 -3.93 7.50
C ARG A 5 17.68 -3.76 6.04
N GLY A 6 17.60 -2.52 5.58
CA GLY A 6 17.80 -2.13 4.19
C GLY A 6 16.94 -2.88 3.18
N LEU A 7 15.70 -2.47 3.02
CA LEU A 7 14.97 -2.73 1.79
C LEU A 7 13.98 -1.60 1.60
N SER A 8 14.45 -0.55 0.91
CA SER A 8 13.66 0.50 0.28
C SER A 8 12.54 1.13 1.13
N ASP A 9 12.67 2.42 1.43
CA ASP A 9 11.57 3.30 1.83
C ASP A 9 10.50 3.44 0.70
N PHE A 10 10.14 2.34 0.01
CA PHE A 10 8.99 2.26 -0.87
C PHE A 10 7.75 2.38 0.00
N ALA A 11 7.38 3.64 0.21
CA ALA A 11 6.11 4.17 0.65
C ALA A 11 5.01 3.10 0.69
N ALA A 12 4.84 2.44 1.84
CA ALA A 12 3.67 1.60 2.10
C ALA A 12 2.47 2.52 2.34
N ASP A 13 1.28 2.22 1.80
CA ASP A 13 0.05 2.94 2.12
C ASP A 13 -0.48 2.42 3.44
N PRO A 14 -0.47 3.21 4.53
CA PRO A 14 -1.06 2.76 5.78
C PRO A 14 -2.58 2.53 5.63
N ALA A 15 -3.23 3.14 4.63
CA ALA A 15 -4.66 2.98 4.38
C ALA A 15 -5.05 1.62 3.79
N GLY A 16 -4.11 0.90 3.18
CA GLY A 16 -4.37 -0.40 2.54
C GLY A 16 -3.65 -1.54 3.23
N THR A 17 -3.84 -1.66 4.55
CA THR A 17 -3.44 -2.85 5.30
C THR A 17 -4.57 -3.88 5.26
N PHE A 18 -4.26 -5.08 4.79
CA PHE A 18 -5.20 -6.19 4.62
C PHE A 18 -4.73 -7.42 5.39
N ILE A 19 -5.66 -8.10 6.06
CA ILE A 19 -5.40 -9.37 6.74
C ILE A 19 -6.29 -10.44 6.10
N PHE A 20 -5.65 -11.46 5.56
CA PHE A 20 -6.31 -12.63 5.02
C PHE A 20 -6.35 -13.72 6.08
N ARG A 21 -7.55 -14.18 6.42
CA ARG A 21 -7.79 -15.21 7.44
C ARG A 21 -8.86 -16.18 7.00
N PHE A 22 -8.67 -17.46 7.32
CA PHE A 22 -9.73 -18.45 7.24
C PHE A 22 -10.55 -18.45 8.54
N GLU A 23 -11.79 -18.00 8.46
CA GLU A 23 -12.72 -18.02 9.59
C GLU A 23 -13.70 -19.20 9.48
N PRO A 24 -14.16 -19.78 10.60
CA PRO A 24 -15.21 -20.77 10.58
C PRO A 24 -16.50 -20.19 9.98
N ALA A 25 -17.26 -21.02 9.26
CA ALA A 25 -18.54 -20.60 8.67
C ALA A 25 -19.53 -20.02 9.69
N SER A 26 -19.46 -20.44 10.97
CA SER A 26 -20.28 -19.88 12.05
C SER A 26 -19.97 -18.41 12.34
N VAL A 27 -18.70 -18.01 12.28
CA VAL A 27 -18.26 -16.61 12.44
C VAL A 27 -18.72 -15.79 11.25
N VAL A 28 -18.50 -16.31 10.03
CA VAL A 28 -18.90 -15.60 8.81
C VAL A 28 -20.40 -15.45 8.70
N ARG A 29 -21.21 -16.42 9.17
CA ARG A 29 -22.67 -16.29 9.18
C ARG A 29 -23.17 -15.13 10.03
N ARG A 30 -22.43 -14.78 11.10
CA ARG A 30 -22.74 -13.61 11.95
C ARG A 30 -22.32 -12.29 11.31
N LEU A 31 -21.25 -12.30 10.53
CA LEU A 31 -20.71 -11.10 9.87
C LEU A 31 -21.37 -10.80 8.52
N SER A 32 -21.64 -11.85 7.75
CA SER A 32 -22.19 -11.82 6.39
C SER A 32 -23.04 -13.08 6.16
N PRO A 33 -24.30 -13.09 6.63
CA PRO A 33 -25.19 -14.25 6.53
C PRO A 33 -25.51 -14.67 5.09
N GLY A 34 -25.36 -13.78 4.11
CA GLY A 34 -25.59 -14.05 2.69
C GLY A 34 -24.35 -14.48 1.89
N SER A 35 -23.22 -14.77 2.53
CA SER A 35 -22.00 -15.14 1.82
C SER A 35 -22.15 -16.48 1.10
N ARG A 36 -21.85 -16.50 -0.21
CA ARG A 36 -21.86 -17.71 -1.06
C ARG A 36 -20.84 -18.76 -0.63
N LEU A 37 -19.85 -18.35 0.17
CA LEU A 37 -18.77 -19.20 0.64
C LEU A 37 -19.12 -19.96 1.94
N LEU A 38 -20.31 -19.76 2.51
CA LEU A 38 -20.76 -20.44 3.75
C LEU A 38 -20.95 -21.97 3.61
N GLY A 39 -20.79 -22.51 2.40
CA GLY A 39 -20.81 -23.95 2.14
C GLY A 39 -19.51 -24.68 2.53
N THR A 40 -18.42 -23.95 2.80
CA THR A 40 -17.15 -24.55 3.22
C THR A 40 -16.96 -24.44 4.75
N PRO A 41 -16.29 -25.40 5.40
CA PRO A 41 -16.03 -25.33 6.86
C PRO A 41 -15.19 -24.10 7.25
N LEU A 42 -14.24 -23.75 6.38
CA LEU A 42 -13.36 -22.60 6.50
C LEU A 42 -13.62 -21.65 5.33
N VAL A 43 -13.91 -20.39 5.65
CA VAL A 43 -14.26 -19.35 4.69
C VAL A 43 -13.13 -18.32 4.68
N PRO A 44 -12.53 -18.01 3.52
CA PRO A 44 -11.54 -16.94 3.43
C PRO A 44 -12.21 -15.58 3.65
N VAL A 45 -11.69 -14.82 4.59
CA VAL A 45 -12.13 -13.47 4.96
C VAL A 45 -10.97 -12.51 4.84
N VAL A 46 -11.24 -11.34 4.25
CA VAL A 46 -10.27 -10.26 4.14
C VAL A 46 -10.73 -9.11 5.04
N TYR A 47 -9.91 -8.79 6.04
CA TYR A 47 -10.11 -7.61 6.89
C TYR A 47 -9.27 -6.46 6.35
N ARG A 48 -9.89 -5.29 6.13
CA ARG A 48 -9.17 -4.07 5.78
C ARG A 48 -9.05 -3.18 7.01
N ILE A 49 -7.83 -2.78 7.33
CA ILE A 49 -7.53 -1.82 8.41
C ILE A 49 -6.96 -0.57 7.76
N ASN A 50 -7.63 0.56 7.97
CA ASN A 50 -7.15 1.86 7.53
C ASN A 50 -6.32 2.48 8.65
N MET A 51 -4.99 2.37 8.59
CA MET A 51 -4.11 2.92 9.63
C MET A 51 -3.98 4.46 9.58
N ARG A 52 -4.62 5.15 8.62
CA ARG A 52 -4.74 6.62 8.65
C ARG A 52 -5.79 7.11 9.63
N ASP A 53 -6.76 6.26 10.00
CA ASP A 53 -7.76 6.57 11.02
C ASP A 53 -7.23 6.14 12.40
N PRO A 54 -6.99 7.06 13.34
CA PRO A 54 -6.54 6.73 14.69
C PRO A 54 -7.45 5.74 15.43
N ASN A 55 -8.77 5.76 15.15
CA ASN A 55 -9.71 4.81 15.77
C ASN A 55 -9.41 3.36 15.37
N SER A 56 -8.97 3.17 14.11
CA SER A 56 -8.59 1.85 13.60
C SER A 56 -7.32 1.30 14.27
N LEU A 57 -6.48 2.16 14.85
CA LEU A 57 -5.29 1.73 15.59
C LEU A 57 -5.68 0.99 16.87
N PHE A 58 -6.71 1.45 17.60
CA PHE A 58 -7.20 0.74 18.79
C PHE A 58 -7.78 -0.63 18.43
N VAL A 59 -8.53 -0.73 17.32
CA VAL A 59 -9.07 -2.01 16.83
C VAL A 59 -7.95 -2.95 16.40
N SER A 60 -6.88 -2.43 15.79
CA SER A 60 -5.73 -3.23 15.38
C SER A 60 -4.98 -3.86 16.55
N GLN A 61 -4.89 -3.16 17.69
CA GLN A 61 -4.25 -3.69 18.91
C GLN A 61 -5.08 -4.82 19.54
N ALA A 62 -6.40 -4.73 19.46
CA ALA A 62 -7.31 -5.77 19.94
C ALA A 62 -7.36 -6.99 18.99
N PHE A 63 -6.91 -6.85 17.75
CA PHE A 63 -6.90 -7.93 16.77
C PHE A 63 -5.81 -8.96 17.09
N ARG A 64 -6.22 -10.07 17.73
CA ARG A 64 -5.29 -11.18 17.99
C ARG A 64 -4.98 -11.92 16.69
N MET A 65 -3.71 -11.90 16.29
CA MET A 65 -3.20 -12.70 15.19
C MET A 65 -3.34 -14.20 15.50
N ARG A 66 -3.75 -14.97 14.50
CA ARG A 66 -3.90 -16.42 14.56
C ARG A 66 -2.90 -17.08 13.63
N ASN A 67 -2.66 -18.38 13.85
CA ASN A 67 -1.80 -19.14 12.96
C ASN A 67 -2.37 -19.12 11.53
N ARG A 68 -1.49 -18.92 10.53
CA ARG A 68 -1.81 -18.80 9.10
C ARG A 68 -2.55 -17.52 8.69
N ASP A 69 -2.53 -16.48 9.50
CA ASP A 69 -2.91 -15.15 9.03
C ASP A 69 -1.84 -14.60 8.09
N LEU A 70 -2.27 -14.08 6.94
CA LEU A 70 -1.40 -13.37 6.00
C LEU A 70 -1.70 -11.88 6.05
N ILE A 71 -0.68 -11.08 6.34
CA ILE A 71 -0.76 -9.62 6.31
C ILE A 71 -0.19 -9.13 4.98
N TYR A 72 -0.97 -8.33 4.27
CA TYR A 72 -0.55 -7.62 3.07
C TYR A 72 -0.71 -6.13 3.30
N VAL A 73 0.33 -5.35 2.98
CA VAL A 73 0.26 -3.88 3.02
C VAL A 73 0.44 -3.41 1.58
N SER A 74 -0.55 -2.67 1.08
CA SER A 74 -0.45 -2.09 -0.26
C SER A 74 0.61 -1.00 -0.29
N ASN A 75 1.24 -0.77 -1.44
CA ASN A 75 2.09 0.39 -1.64
C ASN A 75 1.26 1.67 -1.74
N ALA A 76 1.75 2.75 -1.14
CA ALA A 76 1.19 4.09 -1.27
C ALA A 76 1.22 4.52 -2.72
N PRO A 77 0.22 5.29 -3.18
CA PRO A 77 0.34 6.05 -4.41
C PRO A 77 1.36 7.16 -4.17
N PHE A 78 2.65 6.83 -4.15
CA PHE A 78 3.71 7.81 -4.00
C PHE A 78 4.16 8.30 -5.39
N THR A 79 3.76 9.55 -5.66
CA THR A 79 4.55 10.54 -6.40
C THR A 79 4.94 10.21 -7.84
N GLU A 80 3.98 9.84 -8.68
CA GLU A 80 4.17 9.97 -10.14
C GLU A 80 4.28 11.46 -10.56
N VAL A 81 3.76 12.37 -9.73
CA VAL A 81 3.84 13.82 -9.96
C VAL A 81 5.27 14.36 -9.85
N GLN A 82 6.10 13.80 -8.97
CA GLN A 82 7.49 14.28 -8.84
C GLN A 82 8.37 13.81 -10.01
N LYS A 83 8.06 12.64 -10.60
CA LYS A 83 8.65 12.22 -11.90
C LYS A 83 8.24 13.14 -13.04
N ALA A 84 6.99 13.63 -13.05
CA ALA A 84 6.54 14.56 -14.07
C ALA A 84 7.37 15.86 -14.05
N LEU A 85 7.60 16.47 -12.89
CA LEU A 85 8.41 17.69 -12.81
C LEU A 85 9.89 17.47 -13.22
N THR A 86 10.51 16.35 -12.87
CA THR A 86 11.90 16.05 -13.28
C THR A 86 12.01 15.84 -14.79
N VAL A 87 11.05 15.14 -15.41
CA VAL A 87 11.02 14.96 -16.87
C VAL A 87 10.83 16.29 -17.60
N PHE A 88 9.99 17.20 -17.09
CA PHE A 88 9.82 18.52 -17.68
C PHE A 88 11.07 19.42 -17.55
N SER A 89 11.81 19.36 -16.43
CA SER A 89 13.07 20.12 -16.27
C SER A 89 14.24 19.59 -17.12
N GLY A 90 14.23 18.30 -17.49
CA GLY A 90 15.28 17.68 -18.30
C GLY A 90 15.21 18.02 -19.79
N VAL A 91 14.05 18.43 -20.29
CA VAL A 91 13.84 18.78 -21.72
C VAL A 91 14.24 20.23 -22.02
N THR A 92 14.20 21.14 -21.04
CA THR A 92 14.59 22.55 -21.23
C THR A 92 16.08 22.83 -21.02
N GLY A 93 16.82 21.91 -20.40
CA GLY A 93 18.26 22.06 -20.13
C GLY A 93 19.17 22.10 -21.38
N PRO A 94 18.99 21.25 -22.41
CA PRO A 94 19.94 21.21 -23.51
C PRO A 94 19.80 22.36 -24.51
N VAL A 95 18.64 23.02 -24.57
CA VAL A 95 18.38 24.07 -25.57
C VAL A 95 19.05 25.39 -25.18
N ALA A 96 19.09 25.71 -23.89
CA ALA A 96 19.81 26.89 -23.40
C ALA A 96 21.33 26.75 -23.58
N SER A 97 21.89 25.55 -23.33
CA SER A 97 23.32 25.27 -23.48
C SER A 97 23.80 25.24 -24.93
N ALA A 98 22.94 24.84 -25.88
CA ALA A 98 23.25 24.89 -27.31
C ALA A 98 23.21 26.32 -27.88
N ALA A 99 22.28 27.16 -27.41
CA ALA A 99 22.17 28.55 -27.84
C ALA A 99 23.37 29.40 -27.38
N THR A 100 23.89 29.16 -26.17
CA THR A 100 25.11 29.84 -25.71
C THR A 100 26.34 29.39 -26.48
N ALA A 101 26.49 28.09 -26.76
CA ALA A 101 27.64 27.56 -27.51
C ALA A 101 27.69 28.10 -28.96
N TYR A 102 26.54 28.26 -29.62
CA TYR A 102 26.48 28.88 -30.95
C TYR A 102 26.76 30.40 -30.94
N GLY A 103 26.49 31.10 -29.84
CA GLY A 103 26.79 32.52 -29.69
C GLY A 103 28.28 32.84 -29.49
N TYR A 104 29.06 31.89 -28.97
CA TYR A 104 30.52 32.04 -28.77
C TYR A 104 31.36 31.61 -29.99
N ALA A 105 30.74 30.99 -31.01
CA ALA A 105 31.42 30.46 -32.19
C ALA A 105 31.30 31.35 -33.45
N LYS A 106 30.91 32.62 -33.29
CA LYS A 106 30.83 33.63 -34.36
C LYS A 106 31.58 34.89 -33.96
#